data_AF-A0A9E2EPR2-F1
#
_entry.id   AF-A0A9E2EPR2-F1
#
_cell.length_a   1.000
_cell.length_b   1.000
_cell.length_c   1.000
_cell.angle_alpha   90.00
_cell.angle_beta   90.00
_cell.angle_gamma   90.00
#
_symmetry.space_group_name_H-M   'P 1'
#
loop_
_entity.id
_entity.type
_entity.pdbx_description
1 polymer ?
#
loop_
_entity_poly.entity_id
_entity_poly.type
_entity_poly.pdbx_seq_one_letter_code
_entity_poly.pdbx_strand_id
1 'polypeptide(L)'
;MKNLSYIFSIILLISCACNSDKTPEKEAPAPSVIVPDAVVIEPSEDSNDGSTSVKARFIEFYLGDTEHYIFEDEAGKRWDFAGSQSSKFEFARELDDQEANESNQGWGSNTDLQGKWFKLTYEQREQEQYIDGPIGIVEIISQAMLVEK
;
A
#
# COMPACT_ATOMS: atom_id res chain seq x y z
N MET A 1 24.56 5.00 -46.72
CA MET A 1 25.76 5.83 -46.44
C MET A 1 25.70 6.23 -44.98
N LYS A 2 26.78 5.98 -44.24
CA LYS A 2 26.91 6.24 -42.81
C LYS A 2 27.22 7.72 -42.61
N ASN A 3 26.43 8.42 -41.81
CA ASN A 3 26.86 9.68 -41.21
C ASN A 3 26.85 9.51 -39.69
N LEU A 4 28.07 9.43 -39.18
CA LEU A 4 28.49 9.30 -37.81
C LEU A 4 28.70 10.71 -37.24
N SER A 5 28.51 10.84 -35.94
CA SER A 5 29.30 11.68 -35.00
C SER A 5 28.67 12.92 -34.36
N TYR A 6 28.38 12.73 -33.07
CA TYR A 6 28.86 13.46 -31.88
C TYR A 6 28.43 14.92 -31.64
N ILE A 7 27.96 15.19 -30.41
CA ILE A 7 28.62 15.96 -29.33
C ILE A 7 27.62 16.00 -28.14
N PHE A 8 27.85 15.30 -27.04
CA PHE A 8 28.62 15.69 -25.84
C PHE A 8 27.95 16.76 -24.95
N SER A 9 27.52 16.30 -23.77
CA SER A 9 27.48 16.97 -22.45
C SER A 9 26.85 18.35 -22.29
N ILE A 10 25.92 18.46 -21.33
CA ILE A 10 26.12 19.28 -20.12
C ILE A 10 25.45 18.55 -18.93
N ILE A 11 26.29 18.30 -17.93
CA ILE A 11 26.02 17.75 -16.61
C ILE A 11 25.57 18.91 -15.69
N LEU A 12 24.66 18.58 -14.77
CA LEU A 12 24.28 19.21 -13.49
C LEU A 12 24.84 20.61 -13.16
N LEU A 13 23.97 21.47 -12.58
CA LEU A 13 24.15 21.88 -11.18
C LEU A 13 22.80 22.19 -10.51
N ILE A 14 22.56 21.44 -9.43
CA ILE A 14 21.58 21.67 -8.37
C ILE A 14 21.94 22.96 -7.64
N SER A 15 20.96 23.79 -7.33
CA SER A 15 21.09 24.81 -6.27
C SER A 15 19.87 24.72 -5.38
N CYS A 16 20.01 23.91 -4.33
CA CYS A 16 19.21 24.00 -3.12
C CYS A 16 19.53 25.34 -2.45
N ALA A 17 18.58 26.27 -2.45
CA ALA A 17 18.61 27.39 -1.52
C ALA A 17 17.93 26.95 -0.22
N CYS A 18 18.70 26.32 0.67
CA CYS A 18 18.34 26.18 2.08
C CYS A 18 18.69 27.50 2.77
N ASN A 19 17.72 28.41 2.91
CA ASN A 19 17.85 29.51 3.85
C ASN A 19 17.59 28.97 5.26
N SER A 20 18.64 28.93 6.06
CA SER A 20 18.56 28.69 7.50
C SER A 20 18.24 30.01 8.19
N ASP A 21 17.02 30.18 8.67
CA ASP A 21 16.73 31.11 9.76
C ASP A 21 16.36 30.30 11.00
N LYS A 22 17.34 30.13 11.89
CA LYS A 22 17.09 29.88 13.30
C LYS A 22 17.05 31.23 13.99
N THR A 23 15.96 31.57 14.68
CA THR A 23 15.96 32.37 15.92
C THR A 23 14.60 32.14 16.62
N PRO A 24 14.58 32.10 17.98
CA PRO A 24 13.60 31.37 18.76
C PRO A 24 12.43 32.26 19.25
N GLU A 25 11.60 31.66 20.11
CA GLU A 25 10.63 32.31 21.00
C GLU A 25 9.22 32.52 20.41
N LYS A 26 8.21 31.80 20.91
CA LYS A 26 7.40 32.27 22.05
C LYS A 26 6.11 31.47 22.15
N GLU A 27 5.95 30.77 23.26
CA GLU A 27 4.68 30.21 23.69
C GLU A 27 3.79 31.36 24.22
N ALA A 28 2.62 31.56 23.61
CA ALA A 28 1.46 32.21 24.22
C ALA A 28 0.20 31.94 23.36
N PRO A 29 -1.00 31.88 23.95
CA PRO A 29 -2.08 30.99 23.54
C PRO A 29 -2.95 31.60 22.44
N ALA A 30 -3.42 30.75 21.52
CA ALA A 30 -4.41 31.16 20.53
C ALA A 30 -5.84 31.11 21.12
N PRO A 31 -6.66 32.13 20.83
CA PRO A 31 -8.01 32.30 21.37
C PRO A 31 -9.03 31.40 20.66
N SER A 32 -10.10 31.11 21.38
CA SER A 32 -11.32 30.46 20.89
C SER A 32 -11.96 31.26 19.75
N VAL A 33 -12.16 30.60 18.60
CA VAL A 33 -13.07 31.04 17.54
C VAL A 33 -13.90 29.84 17.08
N ILE A 34 -15.22 30.02 17.17
CA ILE A 34 -16.29 29.08 16.81
C ILE A 34 -16.60 29.23 15.30
N VAL A 35 -17.30 28.22 14.74
CA VAL A 35 -18.18 28.21 13.53
C VAL A 35 -17.59 27.39 12.35
N PRO A 36 -18.38 26.59 11.57
CA PRO A 36 -19.50 25.69 11.87
C PRO A 36 -19.37 24.29 11.19
N ASP A 37 -20.23 23.34 11.58
CA ASP A 37 -20.62 22.10 10.87
C ASP A 37 -19.62 21.48 9.88
N ALA A 38 -18.65 20.74 10.44
CA ALA A 38 -18.07 19.60 9.72
C ALA A 38 -19.03 18.43 9.89
N VAL A 39 -19.55 17.93 8.76
CA VAL A 39 -20.29 16.68 8.64
C VAL A 39 -19.60 15.62 9.49
N VAL A 40 -20.25 15.28 10.60
CA VAL A 40 -19.92 14.11 11.42
C VAL A 40 -20.17 12.92 10.52
N ILE A 41 -19.09 12.34 9.98
CA ILE A 41 -19.14 10.97 9.49
C ILE A 41 -19.33 10.14 10.77
N GLU A 42 -20.57 9.74 11.02
CA GLU A 42 -20.87 8.77 12.07
C GLU A 42 -20.00 7.54 11.84
N PRO A 43 -19.17 7.12 12.81
CA PRO A 43 -18.55 5.82 12.76
C PRO A 43 -19.68 4.80 12.85
N SER A 44 -19.92 4.09 11.75
CA SER A 44 -20.88 3.00 11.69
C SER A 44 -20.56 1.96 12.76
N GLU A 45 -21.59 1.59 13.51
CA GLU A 45 -21.55 0.80 14.74
C GLU A 45 -20.81 -0.55 14.63
N ASP A 46 -19.84 -0.70 15.52
CA ASP A 46 -19.68 -1.78 16.51
C ASP A 46 -19.88 -3.23 16.03
N SER A 47 -18.77 -3.86 15.63
CA SER A 47 -18.50 -5.24 15.98
C SER A 47 -17.27 -5.28 16.88
N ASN A 48 -17.48 -5.66 18.14
CA ASN A 48 -16.51 -5.89 19.21
C ASN A 48 -15.58 -7.09 18.91
N ASP A 49 -14.88 -7.03 17.79
CA ASP A 49 -13.78 -7.89 17.37
C ASP A 49 -12.89 -6.96 16.54
N GLY A 50 -11.63 -6.73 16.93
CA GLY A 50 -10.74 -5.66 16.43
C GLY A 50 -10.38 -5.69 14.94
N SER A 51 -11.19 -6.35 14.11
CA SER A 51 -11.06 -6.47 12.67
C SER A 51 -11.65 -5.27 11.93
N THR A 52 -10.91 -4.75 10.96
CA THR A 52 -11.35 -3.68 10.06
C THR A 52 -11.76 -4.28 8.73
N SER A 53 -12.64 -3.61 7.97
CA SER A 53 -13.07 -4.08 6.65
C SER A 53 -12.91 -3.01 5.58
N VAL A 54 -12.55 -3.42 4.37
CA VAL A 54 -12.47 -2.54 3.19
C VAL A 54 -13.07 -3.23 1.96
N LYS A 55 -13.73 -2.47 1.10
CA LYS A 55 -14.10 -2.92 -0.25
C LYS A 55 -13.05 -2.42 -1.23
N ALA A 56 -12.30 -3.34 -1.83
CA ALA A 56 -11.22 -2.99 -2.74
C ALA A 56 -11.07 -4.01 -3.86
N ARG A 57 -10.52 -3.54 -4.98
CA ARG A 57 -10.23 -4.34 -6.17
C ARG A 57 -8.83 -4.92 -6.10
N PHE A 58 -8.67 -6.21 -6.36
CA PHE A 58 -7.34 -6.82 -6.41
C PHE A 58 -6.57 -6.30 -7.62
N ILE A 59 -5.38 -5.75 -7.38
CA ILE A 59 -4.52 -5.17 -8.42
C ILE A 59 -3.42 -6.14 -8.78
N GLU A 60 -2.59 -6.52 -7.81
CA GLU A 60 -1.44 -7.41 -8.03
C GLU A 60 -0.94 -8.02 -6.73
N PHE A 61 -0.20 -9.11 -6.89
CA PHE A 61 0.68 -9.69 -5.90
C PHE A 61 2.12 -9.64 -6.43
N TYR A 62 3.06 -9.35 -5.54
CA TYR A 62 4.48 -9.58 -5.77
C TYR A 62 5.15 -10.11 -4.49
N LEU A 63 6.25 -10.83 -4.68
CA LEU A 63 7.03 -11.42 -3.61
C LEU A 63 8.43 -10.79 -3.58
N GLY A 64 8.66 -9.94 -2.59
CA GLY A 64 9.99 -9.41 -2.25
C GLY A 64 10.59 -10.17 -1.09
N ASP A 65 11.04 -9.44 -0.06
CA ASP A 65 11.43 -10.03 1.23
C ASP A 65 10.22 -10.55 2.01
N THR A 66 9.02 -10.06 1.69
CA THR A 66 7.74 -10.56 2.17
C THR A 66 6.71 -10.53 1.05
N GLU A 67 5.58 -11.20 1.27
CA GLU A 67 4.41 -11.13 0.41
C GLU A 67 3.73 -9.76 0.48
N HIS A 68 3.28 -9.27 -0.67
CA HIS A 68 2.52 -8.04 -0.80
C HIS A 68 1.29 -8.26 -1.67
N TYR A 69 0.11 -8.00 -1.12
CA TYR A 69 -1.16 -8.06 -1.83
C TYR A 69 -1.74 -6.67 -2.00
N ILE A 70 -1.68 -6.15 -3.22
CA ILE A 70 -2.08 -4.78 -3.53
C ILE A 70 -3.54 -4.74 -3.97
N PHE A 71 -4.31 -3.91 -3.30
CA PHE A 71 -5.70 -3.61 -3.63
C PHE A 71 -5.91 -2.11 -3.82
N GLU A 72 -6.98 -1.73 -4.52
CA GLU A 72 -7.37 -0.33 -4.72
C GLU A 72 -8.87 -0.16 -4.43
N ASP A 73 -9.23 0.78 -3.57
CA ASP A 73 -10.63 1.06 -3.25
C ASP A 73 -11.31 2.00 -4.27
N GLU A 74 -12.60 2.28 -4.07
CA GLU A 74 -13.37 3.14 -4.97
C GLU A 74 -12.88 4.60 -5.00
N ALA A 75 -12.15 5.04 -3.97
CA ALA A 75 -11.53 6.37 -3.92
C ALA A 75 -10.15 6.40 -4.59
N GLY A 76 -9.64 5.25 -5.06
CA GLY A 76 -8.31 5.12 -5.65
C GLY A 76 -7.19 5.02 -4.60
N LYS A 77 -7.51 4.83 -3.32
CA LYS A 77 -6.48 4.56 -2.31
C LYS A 77 -5.98 3.14 -2.50
N ARG A 78 -4.65 2.99 -2.53
CA ARG A 78 -3.98 1.69 -2.51
C ARG A 78 -3.85 1.15 -1.10
N TRP A 79 -4.10 -0.15 -0.97
CA TRP A 79 -3.97 -0.95 0.23
C TRP A 79 -2.92 -2.02 -0.03
N ASP A 80 -1.94 -2.15 0.84
CA ASP A 80 -0.85 -3.12 0.75
C ASP A 80 -0.92 -4.03 1.98
N PHE A 81 -1.37 -5.26 1.77
CA PHE A 81 -1.46 -6.26 2.83
C PHE A 81 -0.22 -7.12 2.82
N ALA A 82 0.40 -7.28 3.99
CA ALA A 82 1.62 -8.07 4.19
C ALA A 82 1.34 -9.57 4.35
N GLY A 83 0.10 -10.01 4.09
CA GLY A 83 -0.29 -11.40 4.18
C GLY A 83 -1.76 -11.66 3.94
N SER A 84 -2.09 -12.92 3.64
CA SER A 84 -3.46 -13.39 3.53
C SER A 84 -3.65 -14.74 4.21
N GLN A 85 -4.62 -14.79 5.11
CA GLN A 85 -5.10 -15.99 5.78
C GLN A 85 -6.47 -16.43 5.25
N SER A 86 -6.92 -15.84 4.13
CA SER A 86 -8.21 -16.20 3.56
C SER A 86 -8.17 -17.61 3.00
N SER A 87 -9.03 -18.49 3.52
CA SER A 87 -9.16 -19.87 3.02
C SER A 87 -9.96 -20.00 1.73
N LYS A 88 -10.55 -18.92 1.22
CA LYS A 88 -11.47 -18.94 0.06
C LYS A 88 -10.80 -18.51 -1.25
N PHE A 89 -9.76 -17.68 -1.17
CA PHE A 89 -9.15 -17.05 -2.34
C PHE A 89 -7.64 -17.05 -2.18
N GLU A 90 -6.95 -17.59 -3.18
CA GLU A 90 -5.50 -17.53 -3.31
C GLU A 90 -5.16 -16.41 -4.30
N PHE A 91 -4.71 -15.27 -3.78
CA PHE A 91 -4.39 -14.08 -4.60
C PHE A 91 -3.01 -14.18 -5.27
N ALA A 92 -2.14 -15.04 -4.75
CA ALA A 92 -0.89 -15.45 -5.37
C ALA A 92 -1.02 -16.84 -6.00
N ARG A 93 -0.23 -17.12 -7.01
CA ARG A 93 -0.07 -18.46 -7.60
C ARG A 93 1.40 -18.76 -7.83
N GLU A 94 1.73 -20.04 -7.85
CA GLU A 94 3.01 -20.51 -8.36
C GLU A 94 3.07 -20.27 -9.88
N LEU A 95 4.23 -19.85 -10.35
CA LEU A 95 4.55 -19.62 -11.75
C LEU A 95 5.22 -20.88 -12.32
N ASP A 96 5.03 -21.14 -13.60
CA ASP A 96 5.79 -22.18 -14.27
C ASP A 96 7.26 -21.78 -14.48
N ASP A 97 8.11 -22.75 -14.85
CA ASP A 97 9.55 -22.53 -15.06
C ASP A 97 9.87 -21.48 -16.14
N GLN A 98 8.93 -21.15 -17.03
CA GLN A 98 9.14 -20.17 -18.10
C GLN A 98 8.83 -18.74 -17.63
N GLU A 99 7.89 -18.59 -16.68
CA GLU A 99 7.51 -17.34 -16.05
C GLU A 99 8.38 -17.02 -14.82
N ALA A 100 8.84 -18.06 -14.12
CA ALA A 100 9.63 -17.96 -12.91
C ALA A 100 11.04 -17.40 -13.17
N ASN A 101 11.51 -16.55 -12.27
CA ASN A 101 12.87 -16.03 -12.27
C ASN A 101 13.30 -15.60 -10.87
N GLU A 102 14.57 -15.21 -10.73
CA GLU A 102 15.14 -14.78 -9.44
C GLU A 102 14.38 -13.61 -8.80
N SER A 103 13.76 -12.74 -9.60
CA SER A 103 13.05 -11.56 -9.09
C SER A 103 11.67 -11.87 -8.52
N ASN A 104 10.95 -12.85 -9.08
CA ASN A 104 9.60 -13.20 -8.62
C ASN A 104 9.58 -14.46 -7.76
N GLN A 105 10.72 -15.15 -7.64
CA GLN A 105 10.92 -16.32 -6.81
C GLN A 105 9.91 -17.45 -7.09
N GLY A 106 9.41 -17.53 -8.33
CA GLY A 106 8.41 -18.52 -8.74
C GLY A 106 6.98 -18.19 -8.34
N TRP A 107 6.69 -16.97 -7.88
CA TRP A 107 5.34 -16.55 -7.51
C TRP A 107 4.85 -15.34 -8.30
N GLY A 108 3.55 -15.29 -8.56
CA GLY A 108 2.93 -14.18 -9.25
C GLY A 108 1.46 -14.01 -8.91
N SER A 109 0.84 -13.00 -9.50
CA SER A 109 -0.58 -12.71 -9.30
C SER A 109 -1.46 -13.84 -9.82
N ASN A 110 -2.51 -14.18 -9.07
CA ASN A 110 -3.61 -14.96 -9.60
C ASN A 110 -4.44 -14.08 -10.56
N THR A 111 -4.14 -14.19 -11.85
CA THR A 111 -4.73 -13.38 -12.92
C THR A 111 -6.25 -13.53 -13.02
N ASP A 112 -6.81 -14.66 -12.59
CA ASP A 112 -8.26 -14.89 -12.59
C ASP A 112 -8.98 -14.05 -11.52
N LEU A 113 -8.25 -13.57 -10.51
CA LEU A 113 -8.78 -12.71 -9.46
C LEU A 113 -8.48 -11.23 -9.71
N GLN A 114 -7.46 -10.91 -10.52
CA GLN A 114 -7.08 -9.52 -10.79
C GLN A 114 -8.24 -8.74 -11.41
N GLY A 115 -8.44 -7.52 -10.91
CA GLY A 115 -9.53 -6.64 -11.32
C GLY A 115 -10.89 -6.95 -10.67
N LYS A 116 -11.04 -8.08 -9.96
CA LYS A 116 -12.27 -8.38 -9.21
C LYS A 116 -12.32 -7.60 -7.90
N TRP A 117 -13.54 -7.29 -7.46
CA TRP A 117 -13.80 -6.56 -6.24
C TRP A 117 -14.07 -7.51 -5.09
N PHE A 118 -13.49 -7.21 -3.94
CA PHE A 118 -13.65 -8.00 -2.73
C PHE A 118 -14.06 -7.11 -1.57
N LYS A 119 -14.88 -7.64 -0.67
CA LYS A 119 -14.95 -7.17 0.72
C LYS A 119 -13.89 -7.95 1.50
N LEU A 120 -12.85 -7.23 1.93
CA LEU A 120 -11.75 -7.75 2.73
C LEU A 120 -12.00 -7.40 4.18
N THR A 121 -11.87 -8.39 5.06
CA THR A 121 -11.69 -8.19 6.49
C THR A 121 -10.22 -8.41 6.80
N TYR A 122 -9.63 -7.53 7.60
CA TYR A 122 -8.22 -7.60 7.94
C TYR A 122 -7.98 -7.25 9.41
N GLU A 123 -6.85 -7.73 9.92
CA GLU A 123 -6.36 -7.43 11.26
C GLU A 123 -5.03 -6.69 11.18
N GLN A 124 -4.77 -5.86 12.18
CA GLN A 124 -3.46 -5.25 12.38
C GLN A 124 -2.65 -6.12 13.34
N ARG A 125 -1.42 -6.45 12.97
CA ARG A 125 -0.52 -7.27 13.79
C ARG A 125 0.84 -6.59 13.93
N GLU A 126 1.39 -6.63 15.13
CA GLU A 126 2.78 -6.26 15.38
C GLU A 126 3.69 -7.45 15.02
N GLN A 127 4.52 -7.28 14.00
CA GLN A 127 5.52 -8.26 13.57
C GLN A 127 6.66 -7.58 12.78
N GLU A 128 7.69 -8.33 12.40
CA GLU A 128 8.72 -7.83 11.48
C GLU A 128 8.07 -7.45 10.14
N GLN A 129 8.39 -6.25 9.64
CA GLN A 129 7.81 -5.76 8.38
C GLN A 129 8.32 -6.50 7.14
N TYR A 130 9.48 -7.15 7.27
CA TYR A 130 10.13 -8.01 6.29
C TYR A 130 11.16 -8.87 7.05
N ILE A 131 11.74 -9.88 6.41
CA ILE A 131 12.72 -10.80 7.06
C ILE A 131 13.87 -10.00 7.68
N ASP A 132 14.12 -10.21 8.97
CA ASP A 132 15.15 -9.50 9.76
C ASP A 132 14.94 -7.95 9.81
N GLY A 133 13.71 -7.51 9.56
CA GLY A 133 13.30 -6.10 9.56
C GLY A 133 12.92 -5.55 10.93
N PRO A 134 12.60 -4.24 11.01
CA PRO A 134 12.06 -3.67 12.24
C PRO A 134 10.67 -4.24 12.53
N ILE A 135 10.35 -4.33 13.82
CA ILE A 135 8.98 -4.59 14.27
C ILE A 135 8.11 -3.39 13.94
N GLY A 136 6.97 -3.64 13.30
CA GLY A 136 5.97 -2.64 12.97
C GLY A 136 4.57 -3.24 12.91
N ILE A 137 3.57 -2.39 12.72
CA ILE A 137 2.20 -2.83 12.48
C ILE A 137 2.04 -3.13 11.00
N VAL A 138 1.52 -4.30 10.68
CA VAL A 138 1.15 -4.70 9.31
C VAL A 138 -0.30 -5.11 9.25
N GLU A 139 -0.88 -5.05 8.06
CA GLU A 139 -2.27 -5.44 7.80
C GLU A 139 -2.29 -6.83 7.14
N ILE A 140 -3.05 -7.76 7.72
CA ILE A 140 -3.19 -9.14 7.23
C ILE A 140 -4.65 -9.41 6.90
N ILE A 141 -4.92 -9.86 5.67
CA ILE A 141 -6.27 -10.23 5.25
C ILE A 141 -6.69 -11.49 6.00
N SER A 142 -7.74 -11.41 6.83
CA SER A 142 -8.29 -12.57 7.53
C SER A 142 -9.43 -13.22 6.74
N GLN A 143 -10.19 -12.42 5.98
CA GLN A 143 -11.28 -12.93 5.14
C GLN A 143 -11.39 -12.12 3.85
N ALA A 144 -11.79 -12.80 2.78
CA ALA A 144 -12.14 -12.18 1.51
C ALA A 144 -13.47 -12.75 1.01
N MET A 145 -14.32 -11.87 0.51
CA MET A 145 -15.59 -12.21 -0.13
C MET A 145 -15.67 -11.51 -1.48
N LEU A 146 -15.88 -12.28 -2.55
CA LEU A 146 -16.08 -11.72 -3.87
C LEU A 146 -17.36 -10.88 -3.89
N VAL A 147 -17.26 -9.67 -4.43
CA VAL A 147 -18.42 -8.81 -4.69
C VAL A 147 -18.81 -9.02 -6.14
N GLU A 148 -19.80 -9.89 -6.37
CA GLU A 148 -20.40 -10.06 -7.70
C GLU A 148 -21.09 -8.75 -8.12
N LYS A 149 -20.91 -8.38 -9.38
CA LYS A 149 -21.64 -7.29 -10.04
C LYS A 149 -22.54 -7.85 -11.12
#